data_AF-A0A1J8P0A0-F1
#
_entry.id   AF-A0A1J8P0A0-F1
#
_cell.length_a   1.000
_cell.length_b   1.000
_cell.length_c   1.000
_cell.angle_alpha   90.00
_cell.angle_beta   90.00
_cell.angle_gamma   90.00
#
_symmetry.space_group_name_H-M   'P 1'
#
loop_
_entity.id
_entity.type
_entity.pdbx_description
1 polymer ?
#
loop_
_entity_poly.entity_id
_entity_poly.type
_entity_poly.pdbx_seq_one_letter_code
_entity_poly.pdbx_strand_id
1 'polypeptide(L)'
;DTTGETITYTLGGTDATSFTISGNQLKTAYAVVFANKSSYNISIIASDGVNASAPMNFTLAVYENLAITSLATATAIENTAKAITLIANKSGTTFAITDGTDKAKFTLSGTTLTFAATDFEARTND
;
A
#
# COMPACT_ATOMS: atom_id res chain seq x y z
N ASP A 1 -10.64 4.24 -44.25
CA ASP A 1 -10.93 4.73 -42.90
C ASP A 1 -11.81 5.95 -43.03
N THR A 2 -13.07 5.83 -42.65
CA THR A 2 -14.05 6.92 -42.69
C THR A 2 -14.26 7.41 -41.27
N THR A 3 -13.83 8.63 -41.00
CA THR A 3 -14.10 9.38 -39.78
C THR A 3 -15.60 9.34 -39.45
N GLY A 4 -16.00 8.56 -38.44
CA GLY A 4 -17.40 8.48 -37.99
C GLY A 4 -17.81 7.16 -37.31
N GLU A 5 -17.05 6.07 -37.48
CA GLU A 5 -17.38 4.78 -36.86
C GLU A 5 -17.15 4.80 -35.33
N THR A 6 -18.07 4.19 -34.57
CA THR A 6 -17.96 4.09 -33.12
C THR A 6 -16.97 2.97 -32.77
N ILE A 7 -15.84 3.32 -32.13
CA ILE A 7 -14.91 2.31 -31.64
C ILE A 7 -15.52 1.57 -30.45
N THR A 8 -15.53 0.24 -30.54
CA THR A 8 -15.90 -0.66 -29.44
C THR A 8 -14.66 -1.34 -28.89
N TYR A 9 -14.71 -1.67 -27.59
CA TYR A 9 -13.62 -2.34 -26.91
C TYR A 9 -14.11 -3.64 -26.27
N THR A 10 -13.37 -4.71 -26.48
CA THR A 10 -13.65 -6.03 -25.91
C THR A 10 -12.56 -6.42 -24.93
N LEU A 11 -12.96 -6.83 -23.72
CA LEU A 11 -12.08 -7.37 -22.69
C LEU A 11 -11.88 -8.86 -22.88
N GLY A 12 -10.63 -9.30 -22.76
CA GLY A 12 -10.23 -10.69 -22.71
C GLY A 12 -9.21 -10.95 -21.59
N GLY A 13 -8.68 -12.17 -21.56
CA GLY A 13 -7.74 -12.61 -20.52
C GLY A 13 -8.42 -13.17 -19.28
N THR A 14 -7.61 -13.68 -18.35
CA THR A 14 -8.08 -14.40 -17.15
C THR A 14 -8.88 -13.51 -16.20
N ASP A 15 -8.59 -12.21 -16.18
CA ASP A 15 -9.19 -11.26 -15.24
C ASP A 15 -10.24 -10.35 -15.88
N ALA A 16 -10.70 -10.64 -17.10
CA ALA A 16 -11.62 -9.79 -17.85
C ALA A 16 -12.88 -9.40 -17.05
N THR A 17 -13.43 -10.33 -16.27
CA THR A 17 -14.63 -10.12 -15.44
C THR A 17 -14.40 -9.20 -14.24
N SER A 18 -13.14 -8.89 -13.90
CA SER A 18 -12.80 -7.91 -12.86
C SER A 18 -12.88 -6.47 -13.37
N PHE A 19 -13.13 -6.27 -14.66
CA PHE A 19 -13.16 -4.97 -15.31
C PHE A 19 -14.41 -4.78 -16.18
N THR A 20 -14.71 -3.52 -16.44
CA THR A 20 -15.70 -3.08 -17.42
C THR A 20 -15.10 -1.95 -18.25
N ILE A 21 -15.62 -1.74 -19.46
CA ILE A 21 -15.29 -0.58 -20.28
C ILE A 21 -16.54 0.28 -20.43
N SER A 22 -16.38 1.58 -20.21
CA SER A 22 -17.44 2.59 -20.32
C SER A 22 -16.91 3.72 -21.20
N GLY A 23 -17.34 3.73 -22.46
CA GLY A 23 -16.73 4.57 -23.50
C GLY A 23 -15.28 4.17 -23.72
N ASN A 24 -14.35 5.10 -23.47
CA ASN A 24 -12.91 4.88 -23.56
C ASN A 24 -12.23 4.65 -22.20
N GLN A 25 -13.00 4.41 -21.13
CA GLN A 25 -12.46 4.24 -19.77
C GLN A 25 -12.57 2.78 -19.33
N LEU A 26 -11.44 2.20 -18.94
CA LEU A 26 -11.37 0.95 -18.20
C LEU A 26 -11.69 1.21 -16.72
N LYS A 27 -12.63 0.46 -16.16
CA LYS A 27 -13.07 0.57 -14.77
C LYS A 27 -12.99 -0.80 -14.10
N THR A 28 -12.65 -0.83 -12.82
CA THR A 28 -12.77 -2.07 -12.03
C THR A 28 -14.25 -2.35 -11.77
N ALA A 29 -14.65 -3.61 -11.90
CA ALA A 29 -16.04 -4.04 -11.65
C ALA A 29 -16.34 -4.15 -10.14
N TYR A 30 -15.30 -4.29 -9.32
CA TYR A 30 -15.38 -4.45 -7.87
C TYR A 30 -14.31 -3.62 -7.17
N ALA A 31 -14.41 -3.54 -5.84
CA ALA A 31 -13.35 -3.00 -5.01
C ALA A 31 -12.08 -3.86 -5.17
N VAL A 32 -10.96 -3.20 -5.45
CA VAL A 32 -9.66 -3.84 -5.55
C VAL A 32 -9.05 -3.92 -4.16
N VAL A 33 -8.82 -5.13 -3.67
CA VAL A 33 -8.28 -5.40 -2.33
C VAL A 33 -7.05 -6.29 -2.44
N PHE A 34 -5.91 -5.78 -1.98
CA PHE A 34 -4.61 -6.47 -2.07
C PHE A 34 -4.65 -7.88 -1.48
N ALA A 35 -5.31 -8.06 -0.33
CA ALA A 35 -5.45 -9.35 0.35
C ALA A 35 -6.17 -10.42 -0.50
N ASN A 36 -7.00 -10.02 -1.46
CA ASN A 36 -7.68 -10.94 -2.37
C ASN A 36 -6.81 -11.25 -3.60
N LYS A 37 -6.19 -10.21 -4.18
CA LYS A 37 -5.37 -10.34 -5.38
C LYS A 37 -4.47 -9.11 -5.57
N SER A 38 -3.20 -9.37 -5.90
CA SER A 38 -2.17 -8.33 -6.04
C SER A 38 -1.82 -7.97 -7.49
N SER A 39 -2.33 -8.71 -8.48
CA SER A 39 -2.07 -8.45 -9.89
C SER A 39 -3.20 -9.00 -10.76
N TYR A 40 -3.65 -8.22 -11.73
CA TYR A 40 -4.68 -8.59 -12.69
C TYR A 40 -4.13 -8.48 -14.11
N ASN A 41 -4.44 -9.46 -14.96
CA ASN A 41 -4.01 -9.48 -16.35
C ASN A 41 -5.23 -9.59 -17.28
N ILE A 42 -5.36 -8.61 -18.16
CA ILE A 42 -6.41 -8.55 -19.18
C ILE A 42 -5.79 -8.32 -20.55
N SER A 43 -6.58 -8.54 -21.60
CA SER A 43 -6.31 -8.04 -22.94
C SER A 43 -7.45 -7.16 -23.42
N ILE A 44 -7.13 -6.16 -24.25
CA ILE A 44 -8.10 -5.26 -24.85
C ILE A 44 -7.94 -5.32 -26.37
N ILE A 45 -9.07 -5.49 -27.06
CA ILE A 45 -9.16 -5.40 -28.53
C ILE A 45 -10.05 -4.22 -28.86
N ALA A 46 -9.58 -3.33 -29.73
CA ALA A 46 -10.40 -2.26 -30.31
C ALA A 46 -10.98 -2.72 -31.65
N SER A 47 -12.22 -2.33 -31.94
CA SER A 47 -12.88 -2.62 -33.22
C SER A 47 -13.63 -1.39 -33.73
N ASP A 48 -13.46 -1.07 -35.01
CA ASP A 48 -14.22 -0.04 -35.72
C ASP A 48 -15.54 -0.60 -36.32
N GLY A 49 -15.91 -1.84 -35.97
CA GLY A 49 -17.06 -2.56 -36.52
C GLY A 49 -16.75 -3.39 -37.77
N VAL A 50 -15.62 -3.16 -38.43
CA VAL A 50 -15.16 -3.90 -39.62
C VAL A 50 -13.83 -4.62 -39.36
N ASN A 51 -12.87 -3.90 -38.79
CA ASN A 51 -11.53 -4.35 -38.44
C ASN A 51 -11.37 -4.44 -36.93
N ALA A 52 -10.62 -5.45 -36.48
CA ALA A 52 -10.21 -5.59 -35.09
C ALA A 52 -8.69 -5.37 -34.97
N SER A 53 -8.27 -4.71 -33.89
CA SER A 53 -6.86 -4.61 -33.54
C SER A 53 -6.30 -5.97 -33.11
N ALA A 54 -4.97 -6.08 -33.08
CA ALA A 54 -4.33 -7.12 -32.27
C ALA A 54 -4.68 -6.91 -30.78
N PRO A 55 -4.71 -7.99 -29.96
CA PRO A 55 -4.91 -7.86 -28.52
C PRO A 55 -3.74 -7.12 -27.87
N MET A 56 -4.05 -6.11 -27.06
CA MET A 56 -3.08 -5.44 -26.20
C MET A 56 -3.21 -5.97 -24.77
N ASN A 57 -2.14 -6.55 -24.23
CA ASN A 57 -2.11 -7.03 -22.85
C ASN A 57 -1.91 -5.86 -21.89
N PHE A 58 -2.64 -5.87 -20.77
CA PHE A 58 -2.55 -4.88 -19.71
C PHE A 58 -2.50 -5.57 -18.36
N THR A 59 -1.60 -5.07 -17.50
CA THR A 59 -1.43 -5.57 -16.13
C THR A 59 -1.73 -4.45 -15.14
N LEU A 60 -2.67 -4.69 -14.23
CA LEU A 60 -2.91 -3.84 -13.06
C LEU A 60 -2.24 -4.47 -11.85
N ALA A 61 -1.18 -3.84 -11.34
CA ALA A 61 -0.58 -4.19 -10.06
C ALA A 61 -1.31 -3.48 -8.92
N VAL A 62 -1.54 -4.22 -7.82
CA VAL A 62 -2.15 -3.71 -6.59
C VAL A 62 -1.10 -3.77 -5.50
N TYR A 63 -0.98 -2.69 -4.75
CA TYR A 63 -0.05 -2.58 -3.63
C TYR A 63 -0.80 -2.29 -2.35
N GLU A 64 -0.35 -2.87 -1.25
CA GLU A 64 -0.77 -2.45 0.09
C GLU A 64 -0.15 -1.09 0.45
N ASN A 65 -0.90 -0.28 1.21
CA ASN A 65 -0.34 0.93 1.80
C ASN A 65 0.75 0.58 2.81
N LEU A 66 1.80 1.40 2.88
CA LEU A 66 2.84 1.25 3.89
C LEU A 66 2.25 1.50 5.29
N ALA A 67 2.53 0.59 6.22
CA ALA A 67 2.06 0.68 7.60
C ALA A 67 3.11 0.13 8.58
N ILE A 68 3.11 0.68 9.80
CA ILE A 68 3.80 0.09 10.96
C ILE A 68 2.87 -0.98 11.56
N THR A 69 3.40 -2.17 11.78
CA THR A 69 2.65 -3.36 12.22
C THR A 69 3.16 -3.95 13.55
N SER A 70 4.20 -3.36 14.15
CA SER A 70 4.59 -3.69 15.53
C SER A 70 3.49 -3.33 16.53
N LEU A 71 3.53 -3.92 17.73
CA LEU A 71 2.60 -3.57 18.81
C LEU A 71 2.64 -2.07 19.12
N ALA A 72 1.46 -1.48 19.33
CA ALA A 72 1.32 -0.06 19.64
C ALA A 72 1.65 0.27 21.12
N THR A 73 1.90 -0.75 21.95
CA THR A 73 2.20 -0.59 23.37
C THR A 73 3.44 -1.39 23.77
N ALA A 74 4.18 -0.85 24.72
CA ALA A 74 5.28 -1.52 25.38
C ALA A 74 5.30 -1.15 26.87
N THR A 75 5.79 -2.06 27.70
CA THR A 75 6.06 -1.81 29.11
C THR A 75 7.56 -1.80 29.35
N ALA A 76 8.02 -0.92 30.24
CA ALA A 76 9.39 -0.85 30.71
C ALA A 76 9.41 -1.07 32.23
N ILE A 77 10.48 -1.70 32.72
CA ILE A 77 10.78 -1.70 34.14
C ILE A 77 11.42 -0.35 34.46
N GLU A 78 11.10 0.21 35.63
CA GLU A 78 11.72 1.45 36.09
C GLU A 78 13.25 1.39 36.02
N ASN A 79 13.88 2.54 35.77
CA ASN A 79 15.34 2.67 35.68
C ASN A 79 16.03 1.73 34.66
N THR A 80 15.26 1.16 33.73
CA THR A 80 15.77 0.22 32.73
C THR A 80 15.37 0.69 31.33
N ALA A 81 16.34 0.79 30.43
CA ALA A 81 16.05 1.10 29.03
C ALA A 81 15.24 -0.04 28.39
N LYS A 82 14.32 0.30 27.48
CA LYS A 82 13.50 -0.68 26.76
C LYS A 82 13.72 -0.55 25.26
N ALA A 83 14.25 -1.60 24.65
CA ALA A 83 14.27 -1.77 23.21
C ALA A 83 12.92 -2.29 22.72
N ILE A 84 12.40 -1.68 21.66
CA ILE A 84 11.16 -2.01 20.96
C ILE A 84 11.52 -2.20 19.50
N THR A 85 11.21 -3.37 18.95
CA THR A 85 11.40 -3.63 17.52
C THR A 85 10.19 -3.13 16.74
N LEU A 86 10.40 -2.12 15.91
CA LEU A 86 9.41 -1.65 14.94
C LEU A 86 9.39 -2.59 13.73
N ILE A 87 8.19 -2.87 13.25
CA ILE A 87 7.95 -3.74 12.09
C ILE A 87 7.08 -2.95 11.12
N ALA A 88 7.40 -3.02 9.83
CA ALA A 88 6.56 -2.49 8.76
C ALA A 88 6.10 -3.65 7.87
N ASN A 89 4.98 -3.48 7.18
CA ASN A 89 4.51 -4.46 6.19
C ASN A 89 5.37 -4.51 4.91
N LYS A 90 6.37 -3.63 4.78
CA LYS A 90 7.28 -3.58 3.62
C LYS A 90 8.74 -3.55 4.05
N SER A 91 9.57 -4.29 3.32
CA SER A 91 11.02 -4.28 3.46
C SER A 91 11.65 -3.00 2.89
N GLY A 92 12.90 -2.70 3.28
CA GLY A 92 13.61 -1.52 2.81
C GLY A 92 13.02 -0.20 3.29
N THR A 93 12.23 -0.23 4.36
CA THR A 93 11.62 0.94 4.99
C THR A 93 12.54 1.52 6.05
N THR A 94 12.38 2.81 6.31
CA THR A 94 13.06 3.50 7.41
C THR A 94 12.03 4.05 8.37
N PHE A 95 12.38 4.07 9.64
CA PHE A 95 11.56 4.65 10.69
C PHE A 95 12.14 6.02 11.09
N ALA A 96 11.29 6.90 11.58
CA ALA A 96 11.70 8.19 12.13
C ALA A 96 10.80 8.57 13.31
N ILE A 97 11.40 9.17 14.34
CA ILE A 97 10.65 9.85 15.42
C ILE A 97 10.45 11.28 14.96
N THR A 98 9.24 11.63 14.55
CA THR A 98 8.94 12.95 13.96
C THR A 98 8.43 13.96 14.97
N ASP A 99 7.70 13.50 15.99
CA ASP A 99 7.04 14.36 16.97
C ASP A 99 6.79 13.62 18.31
N GLY A 100 6.21 14.34 19.27
CA GLY A 100 5.80 13.85 20.59
C GLY A 100 6.47 14.62 21.72
N THR A 101 5.71 14.93 22.76
CA THR A 101 6.21 15.63 23.96
C THR A 101 7.46 14.95 24.54
N ASP A 102 7.46 13.63 24.54
CA ASP A 102 8.53 12.81 25.09
C ASP A 102 9.56 12.33 24.05
N LYS A 103 9.57 12.88 22.83
CA LYS A 103 10.45 12.37 21.74
C LYS A 103 11.92 12.27 22.14
N ALA A 104 12.39 13.19 22.98
CA ALA A 104 13.78 13.23 23.46
C ALA A 104 14.14 12.04 24.38
N LYS A 105 13.14 11.34 24.93
CA LYS A 105 13.32 10.12 25.72
C LYS A 105 13.48 8.87 24.85
N PHE A 106 13.38 9.00 23.53
CA PHE A 106 13.51 7.90 22.59
C PHE A 106 14.69 8.09 21.64
N THR A 107 15.38 7.00 21.35
CA THR A 107 16.36 6.93 20.25
C THR A 107 15.94 5.85 19.27
N LEU A 108 16.37 5.99 18.01
CA LEU A 108 16.01 5.05 16.96
C LEU A 108 17.26 4.68 16.16
N SER A 109 17.51 3.37 16.03
CA SER A 109 18.59 2.83 15.21
C SER A 109 18.04 1.70 14.34
N GLY A 110 17.93 1.94 13.04
CA GLY A 110 17.28 1.01 12.11
C GLY A 110 15.82 0.77 12.51
N THR A 111 15.51 -0.44 12.96
CA THR A 111 14.18 -0.84 13.44
C THR A 111 14.04 -0.81 14.96
N THR A 112 15.12 -0.53 15.71
CA THR A 112 15.10 -0.54 17.17
C THR A 112 14.80 0.85 17.72
N LEU A 113 13.59 1.03 18.24
CA LEU A 113 13.18 2.18 19.05
C LEU A 113 13.53 1.89 20.51
N THR A 114 14.39 2.71 21.10
CA THR A 114 14.80 2.56 22.49
C THR A 114 14.19 3.67 23.32
N PHE A 115 13.38 3.32 24.31
CA PHE A 115 13.03 4.22 25.41
C PHE A 115 14.21 4.28 26.40
N ALA A 116 14.76 5.47 26.61
CA ALA A 116 15.81 5.70 27.60
C ALA A 116 15.24 5.47 29.01
N ALA A 117 16.04 4.87 29.89
CA ALA A 117 15.66 4.71 31.28
C ALA A 117 15.30 6.08 31.88
N THR A 118 14.09 6.20 32.42
CA THR A 118 13.70 7.35 33.24
C THR A 118 13.50 6.88 34.66
N ASP A 119 14.14 7.56 35.60
CA ASP A 119 13.80 7.43 37.00
C ASP A 119 12.41 8.03 37.23
N PHE A 120 11.50 7.22 37.79
CA PHE A 120 10.12 7.63 38.03
C PHE A 120 10.05 8.74 39.09
N GLU A 121 10.92 8.66 40.10
CA GLU A 121 11.02 9.59 41.22
C GLU A 121 11.77 10.89 40.87
N ALA A 122 12.39 10.97 39.68
CA ALA A 122 13.01 12.19 39.18
C ALA A 122 12.00 13.16 38.54
N ARG A 123 10.71 12.81 38.48
CA ARG A 123 9.66 13.77 38.19
C ARG A 123 9.40 14.54 39.48
N THR A 124 9.88 15.77 39.57
CA THR A 124 9.30 16.73 40.52
C THR A 124 7.78 16.68 40.33
N ASN A 125 7.03 16.41 41.41
CA ASN A 125 5.57 16.48 41.38
C ASN A 125 5.18 17.89 40.89
N ASP A 126 4.71 18.00 39.64
CA ASP A 126 3.94 19.16 39.17
C ASP A 126 2.57 19.19 39.84
#